data_AF-A0A5B6TY71-F1
#
_entry.id   AF-A0A5B6TY71-F1
#
_cell.length_a   1.000
_cell.length_b   1.000
_cell.length_c   1.000
_cell.angle_alpha   90.00
_cell.angle_beta   90.00
_cell.angle_gamma   90.00
#
_symmetry.space_group_name_H-M   'P 1'
#
loop_
_entity.id
_entity.type
_entity.pdbx_description
1 polymer ?
#
loop_
_entity_poly.entity_id
_entity_poly.type
_entity_poly.pdbx_seq_one_letter_code
_entity_poly.pdbx_strand_id
1 'polypeptide(L)'
;MKNRLMTSGYSSPQVEFLMQNADRRMSTLSRAQLNEAAKPCGIDSARAHVLGCLDKILFPLQGSKASLDAARQTRIWGKTQLARRELLFIGSFNACLGIAKKRMFHG
;
A
#
# COMPACT_ATOMS: atom_id res chain seq x y z
N MET A 1 10.50 -0.45 -0.72
CA MET A 1 9.35 -1.18 -0.13
C MET A 1 9.55 -2.69 -0.11
N LYS A 2 9.81 -3.37 -1.25
CA LYS A 2 10.02 -4.84 -1.31
C LYS A 2 10.95 -5.39 -0.22
N ASN A 3 12.18 -4.86 -0.13
CA ASN A 3 13.15 -5.30 0.88
C ASN A 3 12.64 -5.12 2.31
N ARG A 4 11.97 -4.00 2.61
CA ARG A 4 11.40 -3.73 3.93
C ARG A 4 10.32 -4.75 4.31
N LEU A 5 9.46 -5.13 3.37
CA LEU A 5 8.46 -6.19 3.60
C LEU A 5 9.11 -7.56 3.84
N MET A 6 10.14 -7.91 3.07
CA MET A 6 10.87 -9.17 3.28
C MET A 6 11.51 -9.20 4.67
N THR A 7 12.19 -8.13 5.08
CA THR A 7 12.80 -8.02 6.41
C THR A 7 11.76 -8.05 7.55
N SER A 8 10.50 -7.68 7.30
CA SER A 8 9.41 -7.77 8.27
C SER A 8 8.64 -9.11 8.24
N GLY A 9 9.18 -10.11 7.53
CA GLY A 9 8.67 -11.49 7.54
C GLY A 9 7.58 -11.77 6.52
N TYR A 10 7.42 -10.96 5.48
CA TYR A 10 6.62 -11.33 4.32
C TYR A 10 7.41 -12.27 3.41
N SER A 11 6.77 -13.33 2.92
CA SER A 11 7.39 -14.23 1.93
C SER A 11 7.47 -13.57 0.55
N SER A 12 8.38 -14.05 -0.32
CA SER A 12 8.52 -13.52 -1.68
C SER A 12 7.21 -13.50 -2.47
N PRO A 13 6.37 -14.57 -2.46
CA PRO A 13 5.08 -14.56 -3.14
C PRO A 13 4.10 -13.50 -2.59
N GLN A 14 4.11 -13.26 -1.27
CA GLN A 14 3.29 -12.20 -0.67
C GLN A 14 3.76 -10.82 -1.12
N VAL A 15 5.07 -10.57 -1.09
CA VAL A 15 5.65 -9.30 -1.53
C VAL A 15 5.35 -9.03 -3.00
N GLU A 16 5.48 -10.03 -3.86
CA GLU A 16 5.17 -9.91 -5.28
C GLU A 16 3.69 -9.60 -5.51
N PHE A 17 2.79 -10.38 -4.91
CA PHE A 17 1.34 -10.17 -5.00
C PHE A 17 0.94 -8.76 -4.54
N LEU A 18 1.45 -8.31 -3.39
CA LEU A 18 1.11 -7.01 -2.81
C LEU A 18 1.64 -5.86 -3.66
N MET A 19 2.90 -5.92 -4.10
CA MET A 19 3.51 -4.84 -4.86
C MET A 19 2.93 -4.73 -6.26
N GLN A 20 2.72 -5.84 -6.98
CA GLN A 20 2.08 -5.80 -8.30
C GLN A 20 0.69 -5.14 -8.24
N ASN A 21 -0.10 -5.48 -7.21
CA ASN A 21 -1.44 -4.92 -7.04
C ASN A 21 -1.46 -3.48 -6.55
N ALA A 22 -0.49 -3.08 -5.72
CA ALA A 22 -0.30 -1.69 -5.30
C ALA A 22 0.11 -0.82 -6.49
N ASP A 23 1.07 -1.29 -7.30
CA ASP A 23 1.57 -0.59 -8.49
C ASP A 23 0.46 -0.41 -9.51
N ARG A 24 -0.31 -1.46 -9.82
CA ARG A 24 -1.48 -1.38 -10.71
C ARG A 24 -2.53 -0.37 -10.24
N ARG A 25 -2.69 -0.19 -8.93
CA ARG A 25 -3.65 0.78 -8.38
C ARG A 25 -3.09 2.20 -8.44
N MET A 26 -1.83 2.39 -8.09
CA MET A 26 -1.16 3.67 -8.19
C MET A 26 -0.96 4.13 -9.65
N SER A 27 -0.91 3.21 -10.62
CA SER A 27 -0.84 3.54 -12.04
C SER A 27 -2.12 4.18 -12.57
N THR A 28 -3.26 4.01 -11.88
CA THR A 28 -4.53 4.68 -12.21
C THR A 28 -4.54 6.15 -11.81
N LEU A 29 -3.59 6.60 -10.98
CA LEU A 29 -3.44 8.01 -10.66
C LEU A 29 -2.90 8.75 -11.89
N SER A 30 -3.63 9.79 -12.32
CA SER A 30 -3.26 10.59 -13.49
C SER A 30 -2.66 11.93 -13.10
N ARG A 31 -1.59 12.34 -13.81
CA ARG A 31 -1.01 13.68 -13.69
C ARG A 31 -2.04 14.78 -13.97
N ALA A 32 -2.97 14.53 -14.90
CA ALA A 32 -4.00 15.49 -15.28
C ALA A 32 -4.99 15.81 -14.14
N GLN A 33 -5.10 14.90 -13.16
CA GLN A 33 -6.02 15.04 -12.03
C GLN A 33 -5.35 15.63 -10.78
N LEU A 34 -4.05 15.97 -10.84
CA LEU A 34 -3.37 16.64 -9.73
C LEU A 34 -3.92 18.05 -9.54
N ASN A 35 -4.09 18.45 -8.28
CA ASN A 35 -4.44 19.83 -7.95
C ASN A 35 -3.26 20.79 -8.17
N GLU A 36 -3.53 22.10 -8.19
CA GLU A 36 -2.50 23.12 -8.48
C GLU A 36 -1.30 23.05 -7.53
N ALA A 37 -1.52 22.69 -6.26
CA ALA A 37 -0.45 22.55 -5.28
C ALA A 37 0.44 21.33 -5.56
N ALA A 38 -0.12 20.25 -6.11
CA ALA A 38 0.61 19.00 -6.36
C ALA A 38 1.18 18.91 -7.79
N LYS A 39 0.66 19.68 -8.75
CA LYS A 39 1.14 19.69 -10.15
C LYS A 39 2.66 19.91 -10.26
N PRO A 40 3.29 20.88 -9.58
CA PRO A 40 4.73 21.10 -9.66
C PRO A 40 5.55 19.89 -9.17
N CYS A 41 5.05 19.17 -8.17
CA CYS A 41 5.70 17.98 -7.61
C CYS A 41 5.55 16.74 -8.51
N GLY A 42 4.54 16.72 -9.37
CA GLY A 42 4.29 15.64 -10.33
C GLY A 42 3.71 14.36 -9.72
N ILE A 43 3.37 13.41 -10.62
CA ILE A 43 2.65 12.19 -10.27
C ILE A 43 3.50 11.21 -9.44
N ASP A 44 4.80 11.17 -9.69
CA ASP A 44 5.70 10.26 -8.99
C ASP A 44 5.87 10.66 -7.52
N SER A 45 5.84 11.97 -7.22
CA SER A 45 5.80 12.45 -5.83
C SER A 45 4.52 12.01 -5.11
N ALA A 46 3.37 11.99 -5.79
CA ALA A 46 2.13 11.49 -5.20
C ALA A 46 2.19 9.98 -4.92
N ARG A 47 2.76 9.19 -5.85
CA ARG A 47 3.00 7.75 -5.64
C ARG A 47 3.98 7.49 -4.50
N ALA A 48 5.06 8.27 -4.43
CA ALA A 48 6.03 8.22 -3.34
C ALA A 48 5.39 8.59 -2.00
N HIS A 49 4.47 9.55 -1.97
CA HIS A 49 3.72 9.92 -0.77
C HIS A 49 2.89 8.74 -0.24
N VAL A 50 2.22 7.99 -1.11
CA VAL A 50 1.47 6.78 -0.73
C VAL A 50 2.40 5.74 -0.11
N LEU A 51 3.53 5.45 -0.75
CA LEU A 51 4.50 4.47 -0.26
C LEU A 51 5.17 4.92 1.05
N GLY A 52 5.46 6.22 1.19
CA GLY A 52 6.02 6.79 2.41
C GLY A 52 5.03 6.76 3.58
N CYS A 53 3.75 7.06 3.32
CA CYS A 53 2.68 6.87 4.30
C CYS A 53 2.58 5.41 4.74
N LEU A 54 2.63 4.49 3.78
CA LEU A 54 2.54 3.06 4.05
C LEU A 54 3.70 2.55 4.91
N ASP A 55 4.94 2.98 4.62
CA ASP A 55 6.11 2.62 5.43
C ASP A 55 5.94 3.07 6.89
N LYS A 56 5.46 4.31 7.08
CA LYS A 56 5.20 4.87 8.42
C LYS A 56 4.08 4.17 9.18
N ILE A 57 3.14 3.50 8.53
CA ILE A 57 2.06 2.77 9.21
C ILE A 57 2.47 1.32 9.51
N LEU A 58 3.16 0.67 8.57
CA LEU A 58 3.44 -0.77 8.67
C LEU A 58 4.63 -1.11 9.57
N PHE A 59 5.71 -0.32 9.54
CA PHE A 59 6.96 -0.68 10.19
C PHE A 59 7.19 -0.18 11.62
N PRO A 60 6.36 0.73 12.22
CA PRO A 60 6.38 0.94 13.67
C PRO A 60 5.72 -0.20 14.46
N LEU A 61 5.04 -1.13 13.80
CA LEU A 61 4.36 -2.26 14.44
C LEU A 61 5.39 -3.31 14.92
N GLN A 62 6.17 -2.95 15.94
CA GLN A 62 6.87 -3.91 16.77
C GLN A 62 5.87 -4.55 17.72
N GLY A 63 5.71 -5.87 17.64
CA GLY A 63 4.94 -6.62 18.62
C GLY A 63 3.49 -6.88 18.21
N SER A 64 3.30 -8.01 17.55
CA SER A 64 2.07 -8.77 17.72
C SER A 64 2.49 -10.23 17.84
N LYS A 65 2.40 -10.79 19.06
CA LYS A 65 2.54 -12.24 19.31
C LYS A 65 1.42 -13.06 18.66
N ALA A 66 0.38 -12.42 18.10
CA ALA A 66 -0.60 -13.10 17.28
C ALA A 66 -0.01 -13.38 15.89
N SER A 67 -0.06 -14.64 15.45
CA SER A 67 0.43 -15.06 14.13
C SER A 67 -0.19 -14.20 13.02
N LEU A 68 0.62 -13.30 12.46
CA LEU A 68 0.25 -12.49 11.29
C LEU A 68 0.20 -13.33 10.00
N ASP A 69 0.64 -14.58 10.09
CA ASP A 69 0.64 -15.58 9.02
C ASP A 69 -0.67 -16.38 8.97
N ALA A 70 -1.49 -16.30 10.02
CA ALA A 70 -2.81 -16.92 10.03
C ALA A 70 -3.62 -16.43 8.83
N ALA A 71 -4.06 -17.37 8.01
CA ALA A 71 -4.89 -17.08 6.85
C ALA A 71 -6.32 -16.76 7.27
N ARG A 72 -6.97 -15.87 6.52
CA ARG A 72 -8.41 -15.63 6.56
C ARG A 72 -8.99 -15.81 5.17
N GLN A 73 -10.18 -16.39 5.12
CA GLN A 73 -10.95 -16.44 3.88
C GLN A 73 -11.59 -15.07 3.64
N THR A 74 -11.06 -14.36 2.65
CA THR A 74 -11.59 -13.08 2.19
C THR A 74 -11.07 -12.82 0.79
N ARG A 75 -11.93 -12.29 -0.08
CA ARG A 75 -11.59 -12.07 -1.49
C ARG A 75 -11.15 -10.63 -1.70
N ILE A 76 -9.84 -10.40 -1.81
CA ILE A 76 -9.28 -9.09 -2.11
C ILE A 76 -8.20 -9.22 -3.18
N TRP A 77 -8.25 -8.31 -4.17
CA TRP A 77 -7.28 -8.25 -5.27
C TRP A 77 -7.14 -9.57 -6.05
N GLY A 78 -8.24 -10.35 -6.13
CA GLY A 78 -8.28 -11.64 -6.83
C GLY A 78 -7.85 -12.84 -5.99
N LYS A 79 -7.26 -12.65 -4.81
CA LYS A 79 -6.88 -13.72 -3.89
C LYS A 79 -8.00 -13.97 -2.88
N THR A 80 -8.37 -15.23 -2.64
CA THR A 80 -9.47 -15.65 -1.75
C THR A 80 -9.04 -16.04 -0.34
N GLN A 81 -7.73 -16.27 -0.15
CA GLN A 81 -7.14 -16.59 1.14
C GLN A 81 -5.94 -15.69 1.38
N LEU A 82 -6.02 -14.85 2.40
CA LEU A 82 -5.03 -13.83 2.71
C LEU A 82 -4.52 -13.98 4.14
N ALA A 83 -3.21 -13.90 4.34
CA ALA A 83 -2.63 -13.80 5.67
C ALA A 83 -3.01 -12.46 6.31
N ARG A 84 -3.10 -12.41 7.64
CA ARG A 84 -3.39 -11.15 8.36
C ARG A 84 -2.41 -10.03 8.00
N ARG A 85 -1.13 -10.34 7.77
CA ARG A 85 -0.15 -9.35 7.29
C ARG A 85 -0.50 -8.77 5.92
N GLU A 86 -0.99 -9.59 5.00
CA GLU A 86 -1.43 -9.13 3.68
C GLU A 86 -2.64 -8.20 3.82
N LEU A 87 -3.59 -8.55 4.70
CA LEU A 87 -4.74 -7.70 4.99
C LEU A 87 -4.35 -6.36 5.62
N LEU A 88 -3.41 -6.38 6.55
CA LEU A 88 -2.87 -5.17 7.16
C LEU A 88 -2.23 -4.26 6.10
N PHE A 89 -1.38 -4.82 5.23
CA PHE A 89 -0.79 -4.09 4.11
C PHE A 89 -1.88 -3.46 3.23
N ILE A 90 -2.87 -4.25 2.81
CA ILE A 90 -3.94 -3.82 1.91
C ILE A 90 -4.75 -2.67 2.54
N GLY A 91 -5.12 -2.81 3.82
CA GLY A 91 -5.86 -1.80 4.56
C GLY A 91 -5.09 -0.49 4.66
N SER A 92 -3.83 -0.56 5.11
CA SER A 92 -2.95 0.60 5.21
C SER A 92 -2.70 1.27 3.86
N PHE A 93 -2.50 0.48 2.80
CA PHE A 93 -2.31 0.99 1.43
C PHE A 93 -3.53 1.76 0.96
N ASN A 94 -4.74 1.21 1.11
CA ASN A 94 -5.97 1.88 0.69
C ASN A 94 -6.20 3.19 1.47
N ALA A 95 -5.90 3.20 2.78
CA ALA A 95 -5.98 4.41 3.59
C ALA A 95 -5.00 5.49 3.11
N CYS A 96 -3.73 5.14 2.89
CA CYS A 96 -2.71 6.06 2.38
C CYS A 96 -3.04 6.58 0.97
N LEU A 97 -3.57 5.71 0.09
CA LEU A 97 -4.03 6.09 -1.24
C LEU A 97 -5.21 7.08 -1.16
N GLY A 98 -6.17 6.83 -0.27
CA GLY A 98 -7.30 7.72 -0.04
C GLY A 98 -6.86 9.11 0.46
N ILE A 99 -5.90 9.15 1.39
CA ILE A 99 -5.31 10.41 1.88
C ILE A 99 -4.60 11.15 0.76
N ALA A 100 -3.79 10.46 -0.05
CA ALA A 100 -3.10 11.07 -1.19
C ALA A 100 -4.10 11.65 -2.20
N LYS A 101 -5.15 10.91 -2.55
CA LYS A 101 -6.24 11.40 -3.40
C LYS A 101 -6.85 12.68 -2.86
N LYS A 102 -7.25 12.69 -1.58
CA LYS A 102 -7.87 13.86 -0.94
C LYS A 102 -6.94 15.09 -0.90
N ARG A 103 -5.64 14.90 -0.76
CA ARG A 103 -4.67 16.00 -0.59
C ARG A 103 -4.07 16.52 -1.89
N MET A 104 -3.89 15.64 -2.88
CA MET A 104 -3.06 15.92 -4.05
C MET A 104 -3.83 15.89 -5.37
N PHE A 105 -5.07 15.40 -5.37
CA PHE A 105 -5.89 15.30 -6.57
C PHE A 105 -7.16 16.12 -6.41
N HIS A 106 -7.75 16.50 -7.54
CA HIS A 106 -9.11 17.02 -7.56
C HIS A 106 -10.07 15.91 -7.10
N GLY A 107 -11.00 16.28 -6.22
CA GLY A 107 -12.04 15.38 -5.71
C GLY A 107 -13.02 14.95 -6.79
#